data_AF-N1S9U4-F1
#
_entry.id   AF-N1S9U4-F1
#
_cell.length_a   1.000
_cell.length_b   1.000
_cell.length_c   1.000
_cell.angle_alpha   90.00
_cell.angle_beta   90.00
_cell.angle_gamma   90.00
#
_symmetry.space_group_name_H-M   'P 1'
#
loop_
_entity.id
_entity.type
_entity.pdbx_description
1 polymer ?
#
loop_
_entity_poly.entity_id
_entity_poly.type
_entity_poly.pdbx_seq_one_letter_code
_entity_poly.pdbx_strand_id
1 'polypeptide(L)'
;MLKTSYRALPGFLRRPVSQCSVGLTATRPFCSTRTSNNHRSQSNGQSRTQEQRKNPLLLASALSATATTIGGTLLYTLVNHDKKNDDESQYASRAEMELAVEEIRKALGEDAVSIEDEILHSHGYSDWSTINIDRLPVAVTFPKTTEEVATIAKICHKRRVPMTQVPYSGGSSVEGHFSAPFGGVSVDFVNMNQILEMHSDDLNVVVQPSVPWMDLNEKIKDTGLFFPIDPGPSAQIGGMVGTNCSGTNAVKYGTMRDWVVNLTVVLSDGTILKTRRRPRKSSAGYNLNSLFVGSEGTLGFVTEATLKLAPIPEHTGIAVVTFPSVKAAATMAIEVIRRGVPISAVEILDEVLMSVINRMGATSRKWNEVPTLFFKFSGSDAIVKDTIAQVQSISKKHHANGFQYESDPEKQKALWSARKEALWSMMALRETDGHVWSTDVAVPLSRVSELIDISKRELVELGLFGSILGHIGDGNFHETILFDEKQRKEVEDCVHKMVSRAIEMEGTCTTGEHGVGLGKKEFLREEVGDVPIHVMRAIKTSLDPLWLMNPGKIFDRRD
;
A
#
# COMPACT_ATOMS: atom_id res chain seq x y z
N MET A 1 31.08 34.23 11.58
CA MET A 1 30.69 34.27 13.01
C MET A 1 29.19 34.12 13.02
N LEU A 2 28.54 33.07 13.54
CA LEU A 2 28.74 32.32 14.77
C LEU A 2 28.61 30.79 14.54
N LYS A 3 29.32 30.05 15.40
CA LYS A 3 29.30 28.58 15.58
C LYS A 3 28.34 28.23 16.72
N THR A 4 27.65 27.09 16.63
CA THR A 4 27.14 26.31 17.78
C THR A 4 26.68 24.92 17.25
N SER A 5 27.56 23.92 17.16
CA SER A 5 27.87 22.86 18.14
C SER A 5 26.68 21.99 18.62
N TYR A 6 26.60 20.81 17.99
CA TYR A 6 25.90 19.60 18.44
C TYR A 6 26.50 19.05 19.75
N ARG A 7 25.66 18.46 20.62
CA ARG A 7 26.06 17.60 21.73
C ARG A 7 25.15 16.37 21.80
N ALA A 8 25.76 15.18 21.78
CA ALA A 8 25.12 13.89 21.96
C ALA A 8 25.29 13.38 23.41
N LEU A 9 24.22 12.75 23.93
CA LEU A 9 24.05 11.63 24.89
C LEU A 9 24.96 11.46 26.13
N PRO A 10 24.42 10.94 27.25
CA PRO A 10 24.58 9.50 27.60
C PRO A 10 23.30 8.91 28.25
N GLY A 11 22.95 7.62 28.23
CA GLY A 11 23.72 6.39 28.45
C GLY A 11 23.26 5.74 29.76
N PHE A 12 22.52 4.62 29.74
CA PHE A 12 22.16 3.86 30.95
C PHE A 12 22.30 2.34 30.75
N LEU A 13 23.45 1.84 31.20
CA LEU A 13 23.72 0.66 32.05
C LEU A 13 22.84 -0.61 31.92
N ARG A 14 23.45 -1.65 31.33
CA ARG A 14 23.14 -3.07 31.54
C ARG A 14 23.60 -3.53 32.94
N ARG A 15 22.83 -4.41 33.59
CA ARG A 15 23.29 -5.31 34.67
C ARG A 15 22.80 -6.75 34.41
N PRO A 16 23.52 -7.78 34.93
CA PRO A 16 23.53 -9.12 34.37
C PRO A 16 22.70 -10.17 35.15
N VAL A 17 22.31 -11.21 34.39
CA VAL A 17 22.24 -12.66 34.70
C VAL A 17 21.95 -13.09 36.15
N SER A 18 20.87 -13.88 36.30
CA SER A 18 20.84 -14.97 37.30
C SER A 18 20.29 -16.24 36.65
N GLN A 19 21.11 -17.30 36.69
CA GLN A 19 20.78 -18.67 36.33
C GLN A 19 19.92 -19.29 37.44
N CYS A 20 18.90 -20.05 37.06
CA CYS A 20 18.32 -21.08 37.93
C CYS A 20 18.16 -22.36 37.13
N SER A 21 18.80 -23.39 37.65
CA SER A 21 18.89 -24.77 37.15
C SER A 21 18.02 -25.67 38.01
N VAL A 22 17.01 -26.31 37.42
CA VAL A 22 16.35 -27.54 37.90
C VAL A 22 15.69 -28.14 36.64
N GLY A 23 15.74 -29.41 36.27
CA GLY A 23 16.18 -30.66 36.86
C GLY A 23 15.45 -31.74 36.05
N LEU A 24 16.20 -32.73 35.53
CA LEU A 24 15.68 -33.80 34.67
C LEU A 24 14.56 -34.61 35.34
N THR A 25 13.62 -35.10 34.53
CA THR A 25 13.07 -36.45 34.71
C THR A 25 12.56 -37.01 33.38
N ALA A 26 12.92 -38.27 33.12
CA ALA A 26 12.72 -38.98 31.87
C ALA A 26 11.58 -40.01 31.96
N THR A 27 11.34 -40.69 30.83
CA THR A 27 10.58 -41.95 30.58
C THR A 27 9.09 -41.78 30.28
N ARG A 28 8.45 -42.43 29.29
CA ARG A 28 8.80 -43.49 28.32
C ARG A 28 7.68 -43.54 27.21
N PRO A 29 7.81 -44.37 26.16
CA PRO A 29 7.22 -44.16 24.82
C PRO A 29 5.93 -44.96 24.55
N PHE A 30 5.26 -44.67 23.42
CA PHE A 30 4.36 -45.62 22.75
C PHE A 30 4.52 -45.57 21.23
N CYS A 31 4.43 -46.76 20.63
CA CYS A 31 4.76 -47.09 19.24
C CYS A 31 3.53 -47.69 18.53
N SER A 32 3.59 -47.69 17.18
CA SER A 32 2.87 -48.56 16.23
C SER A 32 1.44 -48.11 15.88
N THR A 33 0.85 -48.26 14.68
CA THR A 33 1.08 -49.04 13.43
C THR A 33 0.18 -48.40 12.34
N ARG A 34 0.61 -48.17 11.09
CA ARG A 34 0.45 -49.02 9.87
C ARG A 34 -0.97 -49.55 9.53
N THR A 35 -1.45 -49.23 8.30
CA THR A 35 -2.20 -50.00 7.25
C THR A 35 -3.23 -49.07 6.56
N SER A 36 -3.12 -48.68 5.28
CA SER A 36 -3.41 -49.38 4.01
C SER A 36 -4.82 -50.01 3.92
N ASN A 37 -5.74 -49.47 3.10
CA ASN A 37 -6.15 -50.08 1.82
C ASN A 37 -7.25 -49.31 1.08
N ASN A 38 -7.19 -49.48 -0.24
CA ASN A 38 -8.12 -49.06 -1.29
C ASN A 38 -9.59 -49.50 -1.07
N HIS A 39 -10.53 -48.72 -1.63
CA HIS A 39 -11.48 -49.28 -2.61
C HIS A 39 -12.12 -48.20 -3.51
N ARG A 40 -11.98 -48.42 -4.82
CA ARG A 40 -12.76 -47.84 -5.92
C ARG A 40 -14.15 -48.49 -5.97
N SER A 41 -15.17 -47.72 -6.29
CA SER A 41 -16.34 -48.21 -7.05
C SER A 41 -16.94 -47.07 -7.88
N GLN A 42 -16.88 -47.24 -9.20
CA GLN A 42 -17.66 -46.51 -10.20
C GLN A 42 -19.08 -47.07 -10.25
N SER A 43 -20.06 -46.22 -10.55
CA SER A 43 -21.27 -46.65 -11.27
C SER A 43 -21.80 -45.52 -12.16
N ASN A 44 -21.81 -45.78 -13.47
CA ASN A 44 -22.70 -45.24 -14.50
C ASN A 44 -24.17 -45.31 -14.01
N GLY A 45 -25.16 -44.56 -14.46
CA GLY A 45 -25.36 -43.72 -15.64
C GLY A 45 -26.88 -43.69 -15.94
N GLN A 46 -27.24 -42.88 -16.93
CA GLN A 46 -28.51 -42.83 -17.68
C GLN A 46 -29.60 -41.82 -17.30
N SER A 47 -29.71 -40.89 -18.24
CA SER A 47 -30.80 -40.02 -18.67
C SER A 47 -32.14 -40.72 -18.94
N ARG A 48 -33.24 -39.98 -18.78
CA ARG A 48 -34.47 -40.15 -19.58
C ARG A 48 -35.17 -38.80 -19.77
N THR A 49 -35.46 -38.48 -21.03
CA THR A 49 -36.24 -37.35 -21.56
C THR A 49 -37.64 -37.81 -22.00
N GLN A 50 -38.49 -36.82 -22.31
CA GLN A 50 -39.85 -36.86 -22.91
C GLN A 50 -40.99 -37.03 -21.89
N GLU A 51 -42.11 -36.29 -21.96
CA GLU A 51 -42.90 -36.02 -23.16
C GLU A 51 -43.90 -34.84 -22.97
N GLN A 52 -44.19 -34.10 -24.05
CA GLN A 52 -45.19 -33.04 -24.15
C GLN A 52 -46.58 -33.60 -24.52
N ARG A 53 -47.65 -33.04 -23.94
CA ARG A 53 -49.03 -33.13 -24.47
C ARG A 53 -49.67 -31.74 -24.54
N LYS A 54 -50.22 -31.41 -25.72
CA LYS A 54 -51.03 -30.21 -26.02
C LYS A 54 -52.53 -30.57 -25.93
N ASN A 55 -53.38 -29.64 -25.45
CA ASN A 55 -54.73 -29.29 -25.97
C ASN A 55 -55.47 -28.30 -25.01
N PRO A 56 -56.58 -27.63 -25.40
CA PRO A 56 -56.56 -26.21 -25.79
C PRO A 56 -57.56 -25.34 -24.99
N LEU A 57 -57.31 -24.03 -24.86
CA LEU A 57 -58.36 -23.07 -24.49
C LEU A 57 -57.94 -21.64 -24.87
N LEU A 58 -58.53 -21.16 -25.97
CA LEU A 58 -58.30 -19.85 -26.58
C LEU A 58 -59.65 -19.14 -26.64
N LEU A 59 -60.08 -18.50 -25.55
CA LEU A 59 -61.21 -17.56 -25.50
C LEU A 59 -61.30 -16.85 -24.14
N ALA A 60 -60.23 -16.16 -23.74
CA ALA A 60 -60.23 -15.20 -22.62
C ALA A 60 -58.97 -14.31 -22.65
N SER A 61 -58.70 -13.60 -23.75
CA SER A 61 -57.45 -12.81 -23.88
C SER A 61 -57.61 -11.49 -24.63
N ALA A 62 -58.72 -10.77 -24.40
CA ALA A 62 -58.89 -9.43 -24.99
C ALA A 62 -59.23 -8.32 -23.98
N LEU A 63 -59.50 -8.64 -22.71
CA LEU A 63 -59.78 -7.65 -21.64
C LEU A 63 -58.72 -7.61 -20.53
N SER A 64 -57.77 -8.55 -20.54
CA SER A 64 -56.63 -8.56 -19.61
C SER A 64 -55.43 -7.76 -20.11
N ALA A 65 -55.30 -7.55 -21.43
CA ALA A 65 -54.12 -6.93 -22.04
C ALA A 65 -54.00 -5.42 -21.79
N THR A 66 -55.12 -4.70 -21.65
CA THR A 66 -55.15 -3.25 -21.33
C THR A 66 -54.93 -2.98 -19.84
N ALA A 67 -55.38 -3.88 -18.96
CA ALA A 67 -55.15 -3.77 -17.52
C ALA A 67 -53.69 -4.04 -17.14
N THR A 68 -53.00 -4.97 -17.83
CA THR A 68 -51.55 -5.20 -17.60
C THR A 68 -50.66 -4.12 -18.22
N THR A 69 -51.06 -3.46 -19.31
CA THR A 69 -50.29 -2.32 -19.84
C THR A 69 -50.47 -1.07 -18.99
N ILE A 70 -51.67 -0.76 -18.51
CA ILE A 70 -51.87 0.39 -17.61
C ILE A 70 -51.26 0.11 -16.23
N GLY A 71 -51.45 -1.10 -15.69
CA GLY A 71 -50.80 -1.51 -14.44
C GLY A 71 -49.28 -1.59 -14.55
N GLY A 72 -48.75 -2.04 -15.70
CA GLY A 72 -47.32 -2.09 -15.98
C GLY A 72 -46.70 -0.71 -16.16
N THR A 73 -47.38 0.22 -16.83
CA THR A 73 -46.91 1.60 -16.99
C THR A 73 -47.05 2.40 -15.69
N LEU A 74 -48.09 2.15 -14.89
CA LEU A 74 -48.27 2.75 -13.55
C LEU A 74 -47.25 2.18 -12.55
N LEU A 75 -46.95 0.88 -12.59
CA LEU A 75 -45.89 0.27 -11.79
C LEU A 75 -44.51 0.74 -12.26
N TYR A 76 -44.29 0.90 -13.57
CA TYR A 76 -43.05 1.44 -14.14
C TYR A 76 -42.88 2.92 -13.82
N THR A 77 -43.95 3.71 -13.80
CA THR A 77 -43.90 5.11 -13.35
C THR A 77 -43.78 5.21 -11.84
N LEU A 78 -44.42 4.37 -11.03
CA LEU A 78 -44.21 4.35 -9.57
C LEU A 78 -42.79 3.92 -9.21
N VAL A 79 -42.25 2.89 -9.85
CA VAL A 79 -40.86 2.42 -9.67
C VAL A 79 -39.83 3.44 -10.19
N ASN A 80 -40.14 4.22 -11.23
CA ASN A 80 -39.26 5.28 -11.71
C ASN A 80 -39.50 6.65 -11.05
N HIS A 81 -40.65 6.87 -10.42
CA HIS A 81 -40.94 8.08 -9.65
C HIS A 81 -40.31 7.98 -8.25
N ASP A 82 -40.15 6.77 -7.70
CA ASP A 82 -39.28 6.50 -6.54
C ASP A 82 -37.79 6.63 -6.85
N LYS A 83 -37.38 6.64 -8.13
CA LYS A 83 -35.97 6.89 -8.53
C LYS A 83 -35.64 8.36 -8.77
N LYS A 84 -36.61 9.27 -8.69
CA LYS A 84 -36.42 10.70 -8.96
C LYS A 84 -36.61 11.63 -7.76
N ASN A 85 -36.80 11.07 -6.56
CA ASN A 85 -36.83 11.79 -5.28
C ASN A 85 -35.83 11.21 -4.25
N ASP A 86 -34.61 10.87 -4.66
CA ASP A 86 -33.48 10.74 -3.73
C ASP A 86 -32.83 12.14 -3.60
N ASP A 87 -33.48 12.98 -2.79
CA ASP A 87 -33.07 14.35 -2.50
C ASP A 87 -31.78 14.37 -1.64
N GLU A 88 -30.71 14.92 -2.22
CA GLU A 88 -29.58 15.67 -1.64
C GLU A 88 -28.79 15.25 -0.37
N SER A 89 -29.04 14.16 0.35
CA SER A 89 -28.02 13.65 1.29
C SER A 89 -27.89 12.12 1.34
N GLN A 90 -27.01 11.59 0.47
CA GLN A 90 -26.59 10.18 0.51
C GLN A 90 -26.02 9.78 1.90
N TYR A 91 -25.45 10.74 2.61
CA TYR A 91 -24.82 10.59 3.91
C TYR A 91 -25.50 11.48 4.94
N ALA A 92 -25.29 11.18 6.22
CA ALA A 92 -25.79 11.97 7.34
C ALA A 92 -25.43 13.46 7.19
N SER A 93 -26.34 14.35 7.57
CA SER A 93 -26.04 15.78 7.71
C SER A 93 -25.01 16.02 8.83
N ARG A 94 -24.34 17.18 8.85
CA ARG A 94 -23.35 17.51 9.89
C ARG A 94 -23.92 17.35 11.32
N ALA A 95 -25.16 17.78 11.57
CA ALA A 95 -25.81 17.63 12.86
C ALA A 95 -26.03 16.15 13.24
N GLU A 96 -26.36 15.29 12.28
CA GLU A 96 -26.51 13.85 12.51
C GLU A 96 -25.16 13.15 12.73
N MET A 97 -24.10 13.63 12.07
CA MET A 97 -22.73 13.19 12.34
C MET A 97 -22.30 13.56 13.77
N GLU A 98 -22.58 14.78 14.22
CA GLU A 98 -22.29 15.21 15.60
C GLU A 98 -23.03 14.36 16.64
N LEU A 99 -24.28 13.97 16.37
CA LEU A 99 -25.01 13.02 17.22
C LEU A 99 -24.37 11.62 17.23
N ALA A 100 -23.82 11.16 16.11
CA ALA A 100 -23.09 9.89 16.04
C ALA A 100 -21.80 9.96 16.86
N VAL A 101 -21.07 11.08 16.77
CA VAL A 101 -19.86 11.34 17.55
C VAL A 101 -20.16 11.30 19.05
N GLU A 102 -21.29 11.86 19.47
CA GLU A 102 -21.73 11.80 20.87
C GLU A 102 -22.10 10.37 21.33
N GLU A 103 -22.70 9.55 20.45
CA GLU A 103 -22.93 8.13 20.75
C GLU A 103 -21.62 7.34 20.87
N ILE A 104 -20.64 7.62 20.00
CA ILE A 104 -19.30 7.03 20.04
C ILE A 104 -18.59 7.41 21.34
N ARG A 105 -18.63 8.69 21.70
CA ARG A 105 -18.06 9.23 22.96
C ARG A 105 -18.68 8.56 24.19
N LYS A 106 -20.00 8.34 24.21
CA LYS A 106 -20.66 7.60 25.29
C LYS A 106 -20.27 6.13 25.36
N ALA A 107 -20.00 5.50 24.21
CA ALA A 107 -19.65 4.09 24.14
C ALA A 107 -18.19 3.80 24.52
N LEU A 108 -17.27 4.69 24.12
CA LEU A 108 -15.81 4.49 24.24
C LEU A 108 -15.15 5.36 25.31
N GLY A 109 -15.83 6.40 25.78
CA GLY A 109 -15.30 7.42 26.68
C GLY A 109 -14.87 8.69 25.95
N GLU A 110 -14.71 9.77 26.72
CA GLU A 110 -14.29 11.10 26.24
C GLU A 110 -12.93 11.06 25.52
N ASP A 111 -11.96 10.34 26.10
CA ASP A 111 -10.59 10.28 25.58
C ASP A 111 -10.47 9.59 24.21
N ALA A 112 -11.51 8.87 23.77
CA ALA A 112 -11.50 8.14 22.51
C ALA A 112 -11.94 9.00 21.31
N VAL A 113 -12.37 10.24 21.53
CA VAL A 113 -12.93 11.11 20.48
C VAL A 113 -12.37 12.52 20.58
N SER A 114 -11.77 13.02 19.50
CA SER A 114 -11.36 14.42 19.38
C SER A 114 -12.14 15.16 18.29
N ILE A 115 -12.43 16.42 18.57
CA ILE A 115 -13.09 17.39 17.68
C ILE A 115 -12.28 18.69 17.56
N GLU A 116 -11.02 18.68 17.97
CA GLU A 116 -10.14 19.85 17.96
C GLU A 116 -9.69 20.17 16.53
N ASP A 117 -9.77 21.44 16.12
CA ASP A 117 -9.48 21.88 14.75
C ASP A 117 -8.08 21.46 14.26
N GLU A 118 -7.06 21.49 15.13
CA GLU A 118 -5.70 21.07 14.80
C GLU A 118 -5.61 19.57 14.47
N ILE A 119 -6.31 18.74 15.26
CA ILE A 119 -6.40 17.29 15.05
C ILE A 119 -7.22 16.99 13.79
N LEU A 120 -8.32 17.71 13.56
CA LEU A 120 -9.11 17.56 12.34
C LEU A 120 -8.28 17.92 11.09
N HIS A 121 -7.47 18.97 11.17
CA HIS A 121 -6.60 19.40 10.08
C HIS A 121 -5.49 18.39 9.80
N SER A 122 -4.77 17.92 10.82
CA SER A 122 -3.68 16.93 10.64
C SER A 122 -4.15 15.58 10.09
N HIS A 123 -5.44 15.28 10.22
CA HIS A 123 -6.08 14.06 9.70
C HIS A 123 -6.90 14.30 8.43
N GLY A 124 -6.92 15.51 7.88
CA GLY A 124 -7.60 15.85 6.62
C GLY A 124 -6.68 16.47 5.56
N TYR A 125 -5.50 16.95 5.98
CA TYR A 125 -4.53 17.65 5.15
C TYR A 125 -3.12 17.09 5.34
N SER A 126 -2.36 17.02 4.25
CA SER A 126 -0.96 16.63 4.26
C SER A 126 -0.16 17.43 3.23
N ASP A 127 0.93 18.06 3.67
CA ASP A 127 1.91 18.71 2.79
C ASP A 127 2.58 17.73 1.83
N TRP A 128 2.58 16.43 2.17
CA TRP A 128 3.16 15.36 1.37
C TRP A 128 2.22 14.87 0.27
N SER A 129 0.95 15.28 0.30
CA SER A 129 -0.05 14.78 -0.64
C SER A 129 -0.25 15.72 -1.81
N THR A 130 -0.35 15.10 -2.98
CA THR A 130 -0.64 15.75 -4.25
C THR A 130 -2.00 16.43 -4.27
N ILE A 131 -2.99 15.82 -3.60
CA ILE A 131 -4.37 16.31 -3.55
C ILE A 131 -4.81 16.45 -2.10
N ASN A 132 -5.22 17.66 -1.74
CA ASN A 132 -5.88 17.95 -0.47
C ASN A 132 -7.27 18.51 -0.76
N ILE A 133 -8.26 18.07 0.01
CA ILE A 133 -9.64 18.58 -0.08
C ILE A 133 -9.87 19.52 1.10
N ASP A 134 -10.51 20.67 0.84
CA ASP A 134 -10.81 21.69 1.87
C ASP A 134 -11.72 21.19 3.01
N ARG A 135 -12.41 20.07 2.81
CA ARG A 135 -13.34 19.49 3.78
C ARG A 135 -12.61 18.54 4.74
N LEU A 136 -12.66 18.90 6.02
CA LEU A 136 -12.12 18.12 7.13
C LEU A 136 -13.15 17.10 7.69
N PRO A 137 -12.69 16.05 8.40
CA PRO A 137 -13.57 15.17 9.18
C PRO A 137 -14.30 15.96 10.29
N VAL A 138 -15.41 15.42 10.77
CA VAL A 138 -16.21 16.00 11.88
C VAL A 138 -15.63 15.62 13.24
N ALA A 139 -15.03 14.43 13.34
CA ALA A 139 -14.34 13.96 14.54
C ALA A 139 -13.26 12.94 14.18
N VAL A 140 -12.26 12.80 15.03
CA VAL A 140 -11.27 11.72 15.02
C VAL A 140 -11.54 10.79 16.20
N THR A 141 -11.50 9.49 15.96
CA THR A 141 -11.68 8.44 16.97
C THR A 141 -10.40 7.65 17.16
N PHE A 142 -10.06 7.29 18.39
CA PHE A 142 -8.81 6.63 18.75
C PHE A 142 -9.07 5.27 19.44
N PRO A 143 -9.62 4.27 18.74
CA PRO A 143 -9.88 2.95 19.31
C PRO A 143 -8.60 2.25 19.79
N LYS A 144 -8.75 1.41 20.81
CA LYS A 144 -7.68 0.61 21.43
C LYS A 144 -7.80 -0.88 21.13
N THR A 145 -9.00 -1.34 20.76
CA THR A 145 -9.29 -2.76 20.52
C THR A 145 -10.13 -2.98 19.26
N THR A 146 -10.11 -4.20 18.74
CA THR A 146 -10.92 -4.59 17.57
C THR A 146 -12.42 -4.42 17.83
N GLU A 147 -12.86 -4.67 19.07
CA GLU A 147 -14.25 -4.54 19.50
C GLU A 147 -14.73 -3.08 19.54
N GLU A 148 -13.84 -2.16 19.91
CA GLU A 148 -14.11 -0.73 19.86
C GLU A 148 -14.28 -0.26 18.41
N VAL A 149 -13.41 -0.69 17.50
CA VAL A 149 -13.54 -0.41 16.05
C VAL A 149 -14.86 -0.94 15.50
N ALA A 150 -15.25 -2.17 15.89
CA ALA A 150 -16.54 -2.75 15.53
C ALA A 150 -17.73 -1.95 16.07
N THR A 151 -17.59 -1.35 17.25
CA THR A 151 -18.63 -0.49 17.84
C THR A 151 -18.77 0.82 17.09
N ILE A 152 -17.66 1.47 16.72
CA ILE A 152 -17.64 2.66 15.86
C ILE A 152 -18.34 2.35 14.54
N ALA A 153 -17.95 1.25 13.88
CA ALA A 153 -18.53 0.84 12.61
C ALA A 153 -20.04 0.62 12.71
N LYS A 154 -20.54 -0.02 13.76
CA LYS A 154 -21.99 -0.21 13.99
C LYS A 154 -22.75 1.12 14.14
N ILE A 155 -22.19 2.08 14.89
CA ILE A 155 -22.83 3.38 15.11
C ILE A 155 -22.87 4.16 13.78
N CYS A 156 -21.74 4.21 13.07
CA CYS A 156 -21.65 4.86 11.77
C CYS A 156 -22.58 4.21 10.74
N HIS A 157 -22.68 2.87 10.72
CA HIS A 157 -23.61 2.14 9.86
C HIS A 157 -25.06 2.50 10.12
N LYS A 158 -25.47 2.50 11.40
CA LYS A 158 -26.83 2.84 11.83
C LYS A 158 -27.22 4.26 11.43
N ARG A 159 -26.29 5.21 11.55
CA ARG A 159 -26.52 6.63 11.28
C ARG A 159 -26.13 7.07 9.87
N ARG A 160 -25.67 6.17 9.01
CA ARG A 160 -25.18 6.46 7.65
C ARG A 160 -24.08 7.54 7.62
N VAL A 161 -23.20 7.48 8.62
CA VAL A 161 -22.06 8.39 8.73
C VAL A 161 -20.89 7.78 7.96
N PRO A 162 -20.31 8.50 6.98
CA PRO A 162 -19.08 8.10 6.33
C PRO A 162 -17.99 7.88 7.36
N MET A 163 -17.33 6.74 7.25
CA MET A 163 -16.09 6.50 7.96
C MET A 163 -14.99 6.78 6.96
N THR A 164 -14.54 8.03 7.02
CA THR A 164 -13.40 8.50 6.25
C THR A 164 -12.13 8.26 7.02
N GLN A 165 -10.99 8.29 6.33
CA GLN A 165 -9.72 7.73 6.76
C GLN A 165 -9.67 6.22 6.62
N VAL A 166 -8.80 5.80 5.71
CA VAL A 166 -7.95 4.62 5.91
C VAL A 166 -7.60 4.53 7.39
N PRO A 167 -7.52 3.34 8.02
CA PRO A 167 -7.01 3.24 9.39
C PRO A 167 -5.79 4.14 9.57
N TYR A 168 -5.96 5.33 10.16
CA TYR A 168 -4.94 6.37 10.11
C TYR A 168 -3.86 5.81 11.02
N SER A 169 -2.82 5.31 10.37
CA SER A 169 -1.73 4.65 11.06
C SER A 169 -0.61 5.69 11.09
N GLY A 170 0.10 5.86 9.98
CA GLY A 170 1.23 6.80 9.87
C GLY A 170 0.96 8.10 9.12
N GLY A 171 -0.23 8.30 8.51
CA GLY A 171 -0.55 9.51 7.75
C GLY A 171 0.34 9.81 6.53
N SER A 172 1.21 8.89 6.13
CA SER A 172 2.30 9.12 5.17
C SER A 172 1.91 8.89 3.70
N SER A 173 0.62 8.90 3.38
CA SER A 173 0.10 8.66 2.03
C SER A 173 0.26 9.90 1.15
N VAL A 174 0.58 9.70 -0.14
CA VAL A 174 0.76 10.80 -1.12
C VAL A 174 -0.47 11.04 -2.02
N GLU A 175 -1.37 10.07 -2.19
CA GLU A 175 -2.52 10.14 -3.13
C GLU A 175 -3.86 10.56 -2.49
N GLY A 176 -3.83 11.26 -1.34
CA GLY A 176 -5.05 11.79 -0.72
C GLY A 176 -5.95 10.76 -0.06
N HIS A 177 -5.42 9.57 0.29
CA HIS A 177 -6.19 8.52 0.99
C HIS A 177 -6.81 9.00 2.31
N PHE A 178 -6.16 9.96 2.96
CA PHE A 178 -6.57 10.58 4.22
C PHE A 178 -7.52 11.77 4.03
N SER A 179 -7.96 12.12 2.81
CA SER A 179 -8.88 13.25 2.64
C SER A 179 -10.33 12.82 2.87
N ALA A 180 -11.16 13.72 3.45
CA ALA A 180 -12.55 13.46 3.80
C ALA A 180 -13.54 14.27 2.91
N PRO A 181 -13.72 13.92 1.61
CA PRO A 181 -14.58 14.66 0.67
C PRO A 181 -16.03 14.81 1.14
N PHE A 182 -16.51 13.88 1.96
CA PHE A 182 -17.88 13.88 2.48
C PHE A 182 -17.95 14.18 3.99
N GLY A 183 -16.85 14.62 4.60
CA GLY A 183 -16.73 14.71 6.06
C GLY A 183 -16.82 13.31 6.68
N GLY A 184 -17.41 13.22 7.88
CA GLY A 184 -17.60 11.96 8.59
C GLY A 184 -16.63 11.77 9.76
N VAL A 185 -16.45 10.52 10.17
CA VAL A 185 -15.60 10.16 11.31
C VAL A 185 -14.30 9.57 10.79
N SER A 186 -13.19 10.12 11.28
CA SER A 186 -11.83 9.61 11.12
C SER A 186 -11.54 8.54 12.16
N VAL A 187 -10.95 7.40 11.76
CA VAL A 187 -10.53 6.33 12.68
C VAL A 187 -9.01 6.23 12.68
N ASP A 188 -8.39 6.69 13.77
CA ASP A 188 -6.95 6.65 14.00
C ASP A 188 -6.58 5.48 14.93
N PHE A 189 -5.67 4.65 14.46
CA PHE A 189 -5.23 3.43 15.12
C PHE A 189 -4.02 3.65 16.03
N VAL A 190 -3.58 4.89 16.28
CA VAL A 190 -2.38 5.22 17.07
C VAL A 190 -2.26 4.45 18.39
N ASN A 191 -3.39 4.14 19.04
CA ASN A 191 -3.44 3.38 20.30
C ASN A 191 -3.38 1.83 20.12
N MET A 192 -3.43 1.34 18.88
CA MET A 192 -3.29 -0.06 18.47
C MET A 192 -1.89 -0.30 17.89
N ASN A 193 -0.86 -0.19 18.73
CA ASN A 193 0.55 -0.27 18.34
C ASN A 193 1.31 -1.45 18.98
N GLN A 194 0.59 -2.51 19.36
CA GLN A 194 1.17 -3.66 20.07
C GLN A 194 1.52 -4.83 19.13
N ILE A 195 2.57 -5.55 19.50
CA ILE A 195 2.87 -6.89 18.97
C ILE A 195 2.12 -7.88 19.87
N LEU A 196 1.12 -8.57 19.32
CA LEU A 196 0.24 -9.44 20.08
C LEU A 196 0.86 -10.82 20.33
N GLU A 197 1.44 -11.41 19.29
CA GLU A 197 2.08 -12.73 19.37
C GLU A 197 3.30 -12.81 18.46
N MET A 198 4.34 -13.51 18.91
CA MET A 198 5.53 -13.77 18.11
C MET A 198 5.80 -15.28 18.07
N HIS A 199 5.85 -15.83 16.86
CA HIS A 199 6.12 -17.25 16.60
C HIS A 199 7.42 -17.37 15.81
N SER A 200 8.56 -17.36 16.53
CA SER A 200 9.89 -17.43 15.92
C SER A 200 10.09 -18.71 15.09
N ASP A 201 9.63 -19.85 15.60
CA ASP A 201 9.81 -21.15 14.96
C ASP A 201 8.96 -21.29 13.69
N ASP A 202 7.81 -20.62 13.64
CA ASP A 202 6.90 -20.61 12.49
C ASP A 202 7.20 -19.43 11.52
N LEU A 203 8.20 -18.60 11.82
CA LEU A 203 8.58 -17.40 11.06
C LEU A 203 7.40 -16.44 10.83
N ASN A 204 6.60 -16.17 11.87
CA ASN A 204 5.49 -15.22 11.77
C ASN A 204 5.26 -14.41 13.04
N VAL A 205 4.57 -13.28 12.88
CA VAL A 205 4.24 -12.35 13.95
C VAL A 205 2.81 -11.84 13.78
N VAL A 206 2.10 -11.62 14.87
CA VAL A 206 0.78 -10.99 14.91
C VAL A 206 0.92 -9.59 15.49
N VAL A 207 0.55 -8.58 14.71
CA VAL A 207 0.74 -7.16 15.04
C VAL A 207 -0.54 -6.37 14.83
N GLN A 208 -0.67 -5.29 15.58
CA GLN A 208 -1.71 -4.29 15.37
C GLN A 208 -1.32 -3.28 14.27
N PRO A 209 -2.29 -2.57 13.66
CA PRO A 209 -2.07 -1.72 12.48
C PRO A 209 -1.07 -0.58 12.70
N SER A 210 -1.02 0.01 13.89
CA SER A 210 -0.14 1.18 14.14
C SER A 210 1.25 0.84 14.65
N VAL A 211 1.67 -0.41 14.48
CA VAL A 211 3.07 -0.79 14.71
C VAL A 211 3.94 -0.20 13.59
N PRO A 212 4.95 0.62 13.90
CA PRO A 212 5.93 1.05 12.90
C PRO A 212 6.81 -0.13 12.47
N TRP A 213 7.05 -0.27 11.17
CA TRP A 213 7.82 -1.42 10.65
C TRP A 213 9.28 -1.42 11.13
N MET A 214 9.87 -0.24 11.34
CA MET A 214 11.22 -0.09 11.89
C MET A 214 11.30 -0.57 13.34
N ASP A 215 10.32 -0.19 14.16
CA ASP A 215 10.23 -0.60 15.56
C ASP A 215 9.98 -2.11 15.67
N LEU A 216 9.16 -2.67 14.78
CA LEU A 216 8.98 -4.11 14.67
C LEU A 216 10.32 -4.81 14.44
N ASN A 217 11.08 -4.34 13.44
CA ASN A 217 12.39 -4.90 13.10
C ASN A 217 13.41 -4.79 14.22
N GLU A 218 13.44 -3.68 14.96
CA GLU A 218 14.34 -3.52 16.11
C GLU A 218 13.95 -4.47 17.26
N LYS A 219 12.66 -4.66 17.54
CA LYS A 219 12.17 -5.55 18.60
C LYS A 219 12.41 -7.04 18.31
N ILE A 220 12.35 -7.47 17.04
CA ILE A 220 12.52 -8.88 16.66
C ILE A 220 13.95 -9.26 16.29
N LYS A 221 14.87 -8.29 16.21
CA LYS A 221 16.26 -8.47 15.77
C LYS A 221 17.01 -9.58 16.50
N ASP A 222 16.78 -9.72 17.80
CA ASP A 222 17.43 -10.73 18.64
C ASP A 222 17.03 -12.17 18.29
N THR A 223 15.93 -12.36 17.57
CA THR A 223 15.47 -13.68 17.13
C THR A 223 16.12 -14.16 15.84
N GLY A 224 16.96 -13.33 15.21
CA GLY A 224 17.58 -13.63 13.92
C GLY A 224 16.61 -13.50 12.73
N LEU A 225 15.42 -12.94 12.96
CA LEU A 225 14.39 -12.71 11.95
C LEU A 225 14.17 -11.21 11.73
N PHE A 226 13.64 -10.84 10.55
CA PHE A 226 13.22 -9.49 10.22
C PHE A 226 12.02 -9.50 9.28
N PHE A 227 11.29 -8.39 9.26
CA PHE A 227 10.26 -8.10 8.28
C PHE A 227 10.88 -7.35 7.09
N PRO A 228 10.84 -7.91 5.87
CA PRO A 228 11.68 -7.45 4.77
C PRO A 228 11.14 -6.28 3.95
N ILE A 229 9.83 -6.00 4.05
CA ILE A 229 9.20 -4.88 3.34
C ILE A 229 9.64 -3.58 4.01
N ASP A 230 10.31 -2.72 3.25
CA ASP A 230 10.99 -1.51 3.73
C ASP A 230 10.56 -0.24 2.99
N PRO A 231 9.31 0.21 3.22
CA PRO A 231 8.81 1.48 2.68
C PRO A 231 9.45 2.67 3.42
N GLY A 232 8.90 3.87 3.20
CA GLY A 232 9.28 5.08 3.94
C GLY A 232 9.31 4.89 5.47
N PRO A 233 10.19 5.57 6.22
CA PRO A 233 10.37 5.38 7.67
C PRO A 233 9.11 5.59 8.51
N SER A 234 8.18 6.44 8.07
CA SER A 234 6.94 6.78 8.77
C SER A 234 5.81 5.77 8.57
N ALA A 235 5.99 4.76 7.70
CA ALA A 235 4.95 3.80 7.39
C ALA A 235 4.66 2.86 8.58
N GLN A 236 3.39 2.48 8.70
CA GLN A 236 2.90 1.56 9.72
C GLN A 236 2.11 0.42 9.07
N ILE A 237 2.07 -0.74 9.72
CA ILE A 237 1.58 -2.00 9.11
C ILE A 237 0.16 -1.89 8.52
N GLY A 238 -0.75 -1.18 9.18
CA GLY A 238 -2.13 -0.99 8.70
C GLY A 238 -2.19 -0.27 7.36
N GLY A 239 -1.47 0.84 7.25
CA GLY A 239 -1.30 1.58 5.99
C GLY A 239 -0.59 0.74 4.92
N MET A 240 0.46 0.00 5.30
CA MET A 240 1.18 -0.90 4.38
C MET A 240 0.26 -1.97 3.77
N VAL A 241 -0.62 -2.58 4.57
CA VAL A 241 -1.66 -3.49 4.09
C VAL A 241 -2.65 -2.76 3.19
N GLY A 242 -3.11 -1.58 3.63
CA GLY A 242 -4.10 -0.77 2.92
C GLY A 242 -3.68 -0.39 1.50
N THR A 243 -2.44 0.04 1.30
CA THR A 243 -1.92 0.48 -0.01
C THR A 243 -1.17 -0.61 -0.78
N ASN A 244 -1.07 -1.83 -0.24
CA ASN A 244 -0.19 -2.88 -0.76
C ASN A 244 1.26 -2.39 -0.98
N CYS A 245 1.80 -1.65 -0.01
CA CYS A 245 3.09 -0.99 -0.21
C CYS A 245 4.21 -1.96 -0.62
N SER A 246 5.19 -1.42 -1.33
CA SER A 246 6.45 -2.09 -1.62
C SER A 246 7.57 -1.53 -0.72
N GLY A 247 8.81 -1.69 -1.16
CA GLY A 247 9.99 -1.02 -0.63
C GLY A 247 11.18 -1.33 -1.52
N THR A 248 12.36 -0.84 -1.14
CA THR A 248 13.59 -1.10 -1.91
C THR A 248 13.93 -2.59 -2.02
N ASN A 249 13.49 -3.42 -1.06
CA ASN A 249 13.73 -4.86 -1.08
C ASN A 249 12.66 -5.67 -1.85
N ALA A 250 11.68 -5.02 -2.49
CA ALA A 250 10.59 -5.70 -3.21
C ALA A 250 11.10 -6.62 -4.33
N VAL A 251 12.20 -6.25 -4.99
CA VAL A 251 12.91 -7.07 -6.00
C VAL A 251 13.18 -8.50 -5.52
N LYS A 252 13.55 -8.67 -4.25
CA LYS A 252 13.85 -9.99 -3.68
C LYS A 252 12.70 -10.62 -2.92
N TYR A 253 11.89 -9.81 -2.22
CA TYR A 253 10.91 -10.31 -1.27
C TYR A 253 9.46 -10.14 -1.73
N GLY A 254 9.19 -9.38 -2.79
CA GLY A 254 7.84 -9.04 -3.25
C GLY A 254 7.21 -7.89 -2.47
N THR A 255 5.90 -7.71 -2.62
CA THR A 255 5.12 -6.61 -2.02
C THR A 255 4.38 -7.07 -0.76
N MET A 256 3.73 -6.14 -0.04
CA MET A 256 3.01 -6.46 1.20
C MET A 256 2.03 -7.64 1.06
N ARG A 257 1.38 -7.79 -0.10
CA ARG A 257 0.48 -8.92 -0.43
C ARG A 257 1.09 -10.29 -0.16
N ASP A 258 2.37 -10.46 -0.47
CA ASP A 258 3.05 -11.75 -0.32
C ASP A 258 3.43 -12.04 1.14
N TRP A 259 3.46 -11.02 1.99
CA TRP A 259 3.88 -11.13 3.39
C TRP A 259 2.72 -11.26 4.37
N VAL A 260 1.48 -11.02 3.92
CA VAL A 260 0.28 -11.17 4.74
C VAL A 260 -0.21 -12.63 4.75
N VAL A 261 -0.20 -13.26 5.93
CA VAL A 261 -0.74 -14.62 6.15
C VAL A 261 -2.25 -14.57 6.42
N ASN A 262 -2.68 -13.63 7.26
CA ASN A 262 -4.07 -13.47 7.69
C ASN A 262 -4.30 -12.04 8.18
N LEU A 263 -5.53 -11.56 8.04
CA LEU A 263 -5.99 -10.27 8.53
C LEU A 263 -7.25 -10.45 9.40
N THR A 264 -7.33 -9.68 10.48
CA THR A 264 -8.58 -9.41 11.19
C THR A 264 -9.10 -8.07 10.70
N VAL A 265 -10.30 -8.06 10.13
CA VAL A 265 -10.91 -6.90 9.47
C VAL A 265 -12.29 -6.62 10.05
N VAL A 266 -12.59 -5.35 10.34
CA VAL A 266 -13.93 -4.89 10.71
C VAL A 266 -14.61 -4.34 9.46
N LEU A 267 -15.75 -4.94 9.09
CA LEU A 267 -16.55 -4.53 7.94
C LEU A 267 -17.41 -3.29 8.26
N SER A 268 -18.08 -2.76 7.22
CA SER A 268 -18.91 -1.55 7.31
C SER A 268 -20.05 -1.63 8.32
N ASP A 269 -20.55 -2.83 8.62
CA ASP A 269 -21.60 -3.14 9.59
C ASP A 269 -21.05 -3.44 11.00
N GLY A 270 -19.74 -3.41 11.17
CA GLY A 270 -19.02 -3.80 12.38
C GLY A 270 -18.91 -5.31 12.60
N THR A 271 -19.16 -6.13 11.59
CA THR A 271 -18.83 -7.56 11.62
C THR A 271 -17.31 -7.74 11.62
N ILE A 272 -16.80 -8.54 12.57
CA ILE A 272 -15.37 -8.88 12.66
C ILE A 272 -15.12 -10.13 11.80
N LEU A 273 -14.35 -9.95 10.73
CA LEU A 273 -13.95 -10.98 9.80
C LEU A 273 -12.49 -11.36 10.03
N LYS A 274 -12.22 -12.64 10.25
CA LYS A 274 -10.86 -13.19 10.18
C LYS A 274 -10.68 -13.90 8.84
N THR A 275 -9.79 -13.41 8.00
CA THR A 275 -9.71 -13.88 6.61
C THR A 275 -9.25 -15.33 6.50
N ARG A 276 -8.27 -15.75 7.32
CA ARG A 276 -7.67 -17.09 7.31
C ARG A 276 -7.15 -17.51 8.70
N ARG A 277 -6.65 -18.74 8.78
CA ARG A 277 -5.86 -19.23 9.93
C ARG A 277 -4.36 -19.07 9.63
N ARG A 278 -3.51 -19.42 10.60
CA ARG A 278 -2.03 -19.29 10.52
C ARG A 278 -1.30 -20.10 9.43
N PRO A 279 -1.81 -21.20 8.83
CA PRO A 279 -1.03 -21.95 7.84
C PRO A 279 -0.58 -21.11 6.64
N ARG A 280 0.70 -21.20 6.27
CA ARG A 280 1.30 -20.44 5.13
C ARG A 280 0.67 -20.79 3.77
N LYS A 281 0.07 -21.97 3.66
CA LYS A 281 -0.62 -22.44 2.46
C LYS A 281 -2.05 -22.79 2.82
N SER A 282 -2.99 -22.28 2.05
CA SER A 282 -4.40 -22.63 2.16
C SER A 282 -5.08 -22.45 0.81
N SER A 283 -5.83 -23.47 0.41
CA SER A 283 -6.73 -23.43 -0.76
C SER A 283 -8.20 -23.57 -0.33
N ALA A 284 -8.48 -23.32 0.95
CA ALA A 284 -9.83 -23.37 1.49
C ALA A 284 -10.58 -22.08 1.11
N GLY A 285 -11.40 -22.15 0.06
CA GLY A 285 -12.25 -21.05 -0.40
C GLY A 285 -11.47 -19.89 -1.06
N TYR A 286 -12.11 -18.73 -1.14
CA TYR A 286 -11.56 -17.54 -1.80
C TYR A 286 -10.42 -16.90 -1.00
N ASN A 287 -9.51 -16.22 -1.70
CA ASN A 287 -8.42 -15.50 -1.07
C ASN A 287 -8.84 -14.09 -0.63
N LEU A 288 -9.46 -14.01 0.55
CA LEU A 288 -9.89 -12.73 1.11
C LEU A 288 -8.72 -11.82 1.51
N ASN A 289 -7.53 -12.33 1.82
CA ASN A 289 -6.36 -11.47 2.12
C ASN A 289 -6.06 -10.54 0.95
N SER A 290 -6.01 -11.12 -0.25
CA SER A 290 -5.73 -10.40 -1.49
C SER A 290 -6.81 -9.41 -1.90
N LEU A 291 -7.98 -9.47 -1.26
CA LEU A 291 -9.06 -8.52 -1.45
C LEU A 291 -8.90 -7.28 -0.56
N PHE A 292 -8.44 -7.45 0.68
CA PHE A 292 -8.24 -6.34 1.62
C PHE A 292 -6.87 -5.67 1.47
N VAL A 293 -5.84 -6.41 1.04
CA VAL A 293 -4.53 -5.84 0.72
C VAL A 293 -4.67 -4.99 -0.54
N GLY A 294 -4.32 -3.70 -0.46
CA GLY A 294 -4.52 -2.74 -1.55
C GLY A 294 -5.96 -2.22 -1.68
N SER A 295 -6.81 -2.43 -0.67
CA SER A 295 -8.19 -1.90 -0.69
C SER A 295 -8.32 -0.45 -0.25
N GLU A 296 -7.24 0.17 0.23
CA GLU A 296 -7.18 1.56 0.67
C GLU A 296 -8.27 1.92 1.70
N GLY A 297 -8.61 0.97 2.57
CA GLY A 297 -9.66 1.14 3.58
C GLY A 297 -11.09 1.22 3.03
N THR A 298 -11.30 1.01 1.72
CA THR A 298 -12.64 1.05 1.10
C THR A 298 -13.47 -0.19 1.42
N LEU A 299 -12.87 -1.32 1.81
CA LEU A 299 -13.61 -2.56 2.07
C LEU A 299 -13.75 -2.91 3.56
N GLY A 300 -12.94 -2.29 4.43
CA GLY A 300 -12.98 -2.52 5.87
C GLY A 300 -11.72 -2.04 6.60
N PHE A 301 -11.78 -2.02 7.93
CA PHE A 301 -10.66 -1.65 8.79
C PHE A 301 -9.81 -2.86 9.18
N VAL A 302 -8.52 -2.84 8.87
CA VAL A 302 -7.59 -3.88 9.31
C VAL A 302 -7.15 -3.59 10.74
N THR A 303 -7.54 -4.43 11.69
CA THR A 303 -7.25 -4.25 13.13
C THR A 303 -6.14 -5.16 13.65
N GLU A 304 -5.85 -6.26 12.95
CA GLU A 304 -4.72 -7.14 13.23
C GLU A 304 -4.18 -7.74 11.94
N ALA A 305 -2.86 -7.85 11.82
CA ALA A 305 -2.19 -8.50 10.72
C ALA A 305 -1.25 -9.61 11.21
N THR A 306 -1.39 -10.80 10.63
CA THR A 306 -0.40 -11.87 10.79
C THR A 306 0.57 -11.81 9.60
N LEU A 307 1.82 -11.47 9.89
CA LEU A 307 2.87 -11.25 8.89
C LEU A 307 3.90 -12.39 8.90
N LYS A 308 4.44 -12.71 7.73
CA LYS A 308 5.60 -13.59 7.59
C LYS A 308 6.87 -12.83 8.02
N LEU A 309 7.86 -13.55 8.50
CA LEU A 309 9.21 -13.04 8.77
C LEU A 309 10.23 -13.77 7.90
N ALA A 310 11.31 -13.07 7.56
CA ALA A 310 12.45 -13.59 6.84
C ALA A 310 13.65 -13.74 7.80
N PRO A 311 14.54 -14.72 7.60
CA PRO A 311 15.79 -14.80 8.34
C PRO A 311 16.73 -13.67 7.94
N ILE A 312 17.41 -13.05 8.91
CA ILE A 312 18.40 -12.00 8.65
C ILE A 312 19.56 -12.60 7.84
N PRO A 313 19.93 -12.02 6.68
CA PRO A 313 21.05 -12.51 5.88
C PRO A 313 22.38 -12.42 6.64
N GLU A 314 23.25 -13.43 6.47
CA GLU A 314 24.58 -13.47 7.11
C GLU A 314 25.48 -12.31 6.66
N HIS A 315 25.48 -12.02 5.35
CA HIS A 315 26.25 -10.92 4.77
C HIS A 315 25.37 -10.03 3.91
N THR A 316 25.54 -8.73 4.08
CA THR A 316 24.99 -7.69 3.21
C THR A 316 26.12 -6.94 2.52
N GLY A 317 25.85 -6.44 1.32
CA GLY A 317 26.79 -5.68 0.50
C GLY A 317 26.07 -4.53 -0.19
N ILE A 318 26.72 -3.38 -0.36
CA ILE A 318 26.17 -2.29 -1.18
C ILE A 318 27.18 -1.94 -2.25
N ALA A 319 26.74 -1.87 -3.51
CA ALA A 319 27.53 -1.28 -4.59
C ALA A 319 26.85 -0.04 -5.15
N VAL A 320 27.68 0.91 -5.56
CA VAL A 320 27.27 2.13 -6.23
C VAL A 320 27.98 2.19 -7.57
N VAL A 321 27.21 2.37 -8.64
CA VAL A 321 27.71 2.36 -10.01
C VAL A 321 27.24 3.62 -10.72
N THR A 322 28.18 4.38 -11.29
CA THR A 322 27.88 5.65 -11.96
C THR A 322 27.87 5.48 -13.48
N PHE A 323 26.98 6.20 -14.15
CA PHE A 323 26.76 6.10 -15.60
C PHE A 323 26.76 7.48 -16.26
N PRO A 324 27.03 7.54 -17.58
CA PRO A 324 26.95 8.80 -18.34
C PRO A 324 25.51 9.25 -18.63
N SER A 325 24.53 8.35 -18.60
CA SER A 325 23.12 8.66 -18.84
C SER A 325 22.17 7.77 -18.04
N VAL A 326 20.98 8.30 -17.73
CA VAL A 326 19.92 7.56 -17.01
C VAL A 326 19.47 6.34 -17.81
N LYS A 327 19.39 6.46 -19.14
CA LYS A 327 19.07 5.35 -20.04
C LYS A 327 20.08 4.20 -19.97
N ALA A 328 21.38 4.50 -19.89
CA ALA A 328 22.42 3.49 -19.75
C ALA A 328 22.32 2.78 -18.39
N ALA A 329 22.06 3.54 -17.32
CA ALA A 329 21.82 2.99 -15.99
C ALA A 329 20.59 2.05 -15.98
N ALA A 330 19.44 2.51 -16.48
CA ALA A 330 18.23 1.69 -16.54
C ALA A 330 18.42 0.42 -17.38
N THR A 331 19.05 0.52 -18.55
CA THR A 331 19.31 -0.63 -19.44
C THR A 331 20.20 -1.68 -18.76
N MET A 332 21.23 -1.22 -18.03
CA MET A 332 22.11 -2.10 -17.28
C MET A 332 21.35 -2.83 -16.17
N ALA A 333 20.53 -2.12 -15.39
CA ALA A 333 19.71 -2.71 -14.33
C ALA A 333 18.76 -3.79 -14.88
N ILE A 334 18.08 -3.51 -16.00
CA ILE A 334 17.20 -4.47 -16.68
C ILE A 334 17.98 -5.71 -17.12
N GLU A 335 19.20 -5.57 -17.65
CA GLU A 335 20.03 -6.73 -18.02
C GLU A 335 20.41 -7.59 -16.81
N VAL A 336 20.72 -6.96 -15.66
CA VAL A 336 21.01 -7.69 -14.41
C VAL A 336 19.80 -8.52 -13.98
N ILE A 337 18.59 -7.94 -13.99
CA ILE A 337 17.34 -8.64 -13.65
C ILE A 337 17.05 -9.77 -14.65
N ARG A 338 17.17 -9.51 -15.96
CA ARG A 338 16.90 -10.51 -17.02
C ARG A 338 17.84 -11.71 -16.97
N ARG A 339 19.05 -11.54 -16.44
CA ARG A 339 20.00 -12.65 -16.24
C ARG A 339 19.71 -13.46 -14.97
N GLY A 340 18.72 -13.07 -14.17
CA GLY A 340 18.35 -13.76 -12.93
C GLY A 340 19.39 -13.62 -11.83
N VAL A 341 20.17 -12.52 -11.84
CA VAL A 341 21.19 -12.26 -10.83
C VAL A 341 20.48 -12.00 -9.49
N PRO A 342 20.79 -12.74 -8.40
CA PRO A 342 20.05 -12.66 -7.15
C PRO A 342 20.44 -11.42 -6.34
N ILE A 343 19.89 -10.28 -6.72
CA ILE A 343 20.06 -9.00 -6.03
C ILE A 343 18.94 -8.74 -5.02
N SER A 344 19.20 -7.92 -4.01
CA SER A 344 18.23 -7.58 -2.97
C SER A 344 17.45 -6.31 -3.26
N ALA A 345 18.12 -5.32 -3.85
CA ALA A 345 17.53 -4.05 -4.27
C ALA A 345 18.35 -3.48 -5.44
N VAL A 346 17.68 -2.76 -6.34
CA VAL A 346 18.33 -1.93 -7.37
C VAL A 346 17.57 -0.63 -7.48
N GLU A 347 18.25 0.46 -7.15
CA GLU A 347 17.68 1.79 -7.13
C GLU A 347 18.42 2.68 -8.12
N ILE A 348 17.70 3.56 -8.82
CA ILE A 348 18.26 4.58 -9.69
C ILE A 348 18.01 5.97 -9.10
N LEU A 349 19.06 6.81 -9.10
CA LEU A 349 18.98 8.25 -8.85
C LEU A 349 19.55 8.99 -10.05
N ASP A 350 18.85 10.01 -10.52
CA ASP A 350 19.33 10.87 -11.61
C ASP A 350 20.35 11.93 -11.14
N GLU A 351 20.97 12.62 -12.10
CA GLU A 351 21.96 13.66 -11.82
C GLU A 351 21.41 14.84 -11.01
N VAL A 352 20.12 15.17 -11.21
CA VAL A 352 19.45 16.27 -10.50
C VAL A 352 19.36 15.93 -9.02
N LEU A 353 18.85 14.75 -8.68
CA LEU A 353 18.72 14.28 -7.32
C LEU A 353 20.08 14.17 -6.62
N MET A 354 21.10 13.69 -7.33
CA MET A 354 22.47 13.64 -6.81
C MET A 354 23.03 15.05 -6.53
N SER A 355 22.72 16.04 -7.38
CA SER A 355 23.05 17.46 -7.14
C SER A 355 22.32 18.01 -5.91
N VAL A 356 21.03 17.71 -5.77
CA VAL A 356 20.20 18.12 -4.63
C VAL A 356 20.74 17.58 -3.31
N ILE A 357 21.06 16.29 -3.24
CA ILE A 357 21.65 15.67 -2.05
C ILE A 357 22.96 16.36 -1.65
N ASN A 358 23.79 16.72 -2.62
CA ASN A 358 25.04 17.45 -2.39
C ASN A 358 24.80 18.87 -1.87
N ARG A 359 23.82 19.60 -2.43
CA ARG A 359 23.49 20.99 -2.03
C ARG A 359 22.97 21.06 -0.60
N MET A 360 22.12 20.11 -0.21
CA MET A 360 21.55 20.05 1.14
C MET A 360 22.54 19.54 2.19
N GLY A 361 23.66 18.93 1.77
CA GLY A 361 24.63 18.34 2.70
C GLY A 361 24.03 17.17 3.49
N ALA A 362 23.01 16.50 2.96
CA ALA A 362 22.27 15.43 3.63
C ALA A 362 23.11 14.16 3.85
N THR A 363 24.28 14.04 3.19
CA THR A 363 25.17 12.90 3.34
C THR A 363 26.57 13.32 3.78
N SER A 364 27.29 12.40 4.43
CA SER A 364 28.64 12.64 4.95
C SER A 364 29.72 12.81 3.86
N ARG A 365 29.37 12.64 2.58
CA ARG A 365 30.29 12.69 1.45
C ARG A 365 29.71 13.50 0.30
N LYS A 366 30.60 14.04 -0.53
CA LYS A 366 30.21 14.63 -1.82
C LYS A 366 30.14 13.55 -2.89
N TRP A 367 29.04 13.52 -3.62
CA TRP A 367 28.80 12.61 -4.74
C TRP A 367 29.09 13.27 -6.08
N ASN A 368 29.30 12.46 -7.11
CA ASN A 368 29.35 12.96 -8.48
C ASN A 368 27.92 13.19 -8.97
N GLU A 369 27.67 14.33 -9.62
CA GLU A 369 26.36 14.73 -10.14
C GLU A 369 26.10 14.03 -11.49
N VAL A 370 26.01 12.70 -11.45
CA VAL A 370 25.76 11.84 -12.61
C VAL A 370 24.74 10.76 -12.23
N PRO A 371 24.01 10.20 -13.22
CA PRO A 371 23.10 9.09 -12.97
C PRO A 371 23.81 7.93 -12.26
N THR A 372 23.20 7.45 -11.18
CA THR A 372 23.82 6.51 -10.25
C THR A 372 22.85 5.37 -9.91
N LEU A 373 23.33 4.13 -10.05
CA LEU A 373 22.64 2.94 -9.57
C LEU A 373 23.18 2.51 -8.20
N PHE A 374 22.28 2.14 -7.31
CA PHE A 374 22.60 1.54 -6.03
C PHE A 374 22.10 0.09 -6.02
N PHE A 375 23.02 -0.84 -5.78
CA PHE A 375 22.74 -2.26 -5.66
C PHE A 375 22.89 -2.69 -4.20
N LYS A 376 21.93 -3.46 -3.72
CA LYS A 376 22.04 -4.17 -2.44
C LYS A 376 22.15 -5.66 -2.69
N PHE A 377 23.13 -6.28 -2.05
CA PHE A 377 23.38 -7.71 -2.08
C PHE A 377 23.11 -8.29 -0.70
N SER A 378 22.54 -9.49 -0.64
CA SER A 378 22.37 -10.21 0.61
C SER A 378 22.36 -11.72 0.39
N GLY A 379 23.08 -12.45 1.25
CA GLY A 379 23.20 -13.90 1.16
C GLY A 379 24.41 -14.41 1.92
N SER A 380 24.89 -15.60 1.55
CA SER A 380 26.17 -16.12 2.02
C SER A 380 27.33 -15.42 1.31
N ASP A 381 28.51 -15.49 1.91
CA ASP A 381 29.74 -14.90 1.36
C ASP A 381 30.03 -15.31 -0.10
N ALA A 382 29.79 -16.57 -0.43
CA ALA A 382 29.98 -17.09 -1.78
C ALA A 382 29.00 -16.47 -2.78
N ILE A 383 27.72 -16.39 -2.40
CA ILE A 383 26.67 -15.81 -3.25
C ILE A 383 26.95 -14.33 -3.49
N VAL A 384 27.28 -13.58 -2.45
CA VAL A 384 27.54 -12.13 -2.56
C VAL A 384 28.74 -11.87 -3.49
N LYS A 385 29.85 -12.61 -3.32
CA LYS A 385 31.05 -12.45 -4.18
C LYS A 385 30.76 -12.78 -5.64
N ASP A 386 30.06 -13.87 -5.92
CA ASP A 386 29.69 -14.26 -7.28
C ASP A 386 28.75 -13.23 -7.92
N THR A 387 27.73 -12.81 -7.18
CA THR A 387 26.76 -11.79 -7.64
C THR A 387 27.46 -10.48 -7.99
N ILE A 388 28.39 -10.01 -7.15
CA ILE A 388 29.19 -8.81 -7.43
C ILE A 388 30.02 -8.98 -8.70
N ALA A 389 30.69 -10.12 -8.89
CA ALA A 389 31.48 -10.39 -10.08
C ALA A 389 30.63 -10.35 -11.36
N GLN A 390 29.40 -10.89 -11.31
CA GLN A 390 28.45 -10.82 -12.40
C GLN A 390 28.02 -9.37 -12.70
N VAL A 391 27.64 -8.60 -11.67
CA VAL A 391 27.25 -7.19 -11.82
C VAL A 391 28.42 -6.35 -12.36
N GLN A 392 29.65 -6.58 -11.91
CA GLN A 392 30.85 -5.92 -12.42
C GLN A 392 31.13 -6.27 -13.89
N SER A 393 30.88 -7.52 -14.30
CA SER A 393 31.03 -7.93 -15.70
C SER A 393 30.02 -7.19 -16.59
N ILE A 394 28.78 -7.06 -16.13
CA ILE A 394 27.71 -6.36 -16.85
C ILE A 394 27.98 -4.85 -16.89
N SER A 395 28.42 -4.24 -15.78
CA SER A 395 28.69 -2.81 -15.71
C SER A 395 29.80 -2.38 -16.69
N LYS A 396 30.83 -3.21 -16.88
CA LYS A 396 31.89 -2.98 -17.88
C LYS A 396 31.36 -2.97 -19.32
N LYS A 397 30.36 -3.81 -19.62
CA LYS A 397 29.74 -3.85 -20.97
C LYS A 397 28.94 -2.58 -21.27
N HIS A 398 28.35 -1.98 -20.25
CA HIS A 398 27.53 -0.75 -20.36
C HIS A 398 28.32 0.54 -20.11
N HIS A 399 29.65 0.49 -20.19
CA HIS A 399 30.52 1.67 -20.02
C HIS A 399 30.29 2.43 -18.71
N ALA A 400 30.11 1.72 -17.59
CA ALA A 400 30.03 2.34 -16.28
C ALA A 400 31.31 3.14 -15.95
N ASN A 401 31.12 4.37 -15.44
CA ASN A 401 32.21 5.30 -15.13
C ASN A 401 32.95 4.95 -13.83
N GLY A 402 32.26 4.29 -12.90
CA GLY A 402 32.83 3.89 -11.62
C GLY A 402 32.01 2.79 -10.96
N PHE A 403 32.70 1.93 -10.21
CA PHE A 403 32.10 0.88 -9.40
C PHE A 403 32.71 0.93 -8.00
N GLN A 404 31.90 1.28 -7.01
CA GLN A 404 32.28 1.25 -5.59
C GLN A 404 31.48 0.15 -4.91
N TYR A 405 32.12 -0.65 -4.08
CA TYR A 405 31.46 -1.68 -3.29
C TYR A 405 31.96 -1.58 -1.87
N GLU A 406 31.06 -1.66 -0.89
CA GLU A 406 31.42 -1.81 0.52
C GLU A 406 30.63 -2.92 1.23
N SER A 407 31.37 -3.65 2.06
CA SER A 407 30.90 -4.75 2.92
C SER A 407 30.77 -4.34 4.41
N ASP A 408 31.40 -3.23 4.80
CA ASP A 408 31.35 -2.72 6.18
C ASP A 408 29.97 -2.09 6.49
N PRO A 409 29.28 -2.49 7.57
CA PRO A 409 27.93 -2.02 7.88
C PRO A 409 27.77 -0.51 8.03
N GLU A 410 28.75 0.18 8.65
CA GLU A 410 28.69 1.63 8.85
C GLU A 410 28.88 2.37 7.52
N LYS A 411 29.82 1.90 6.71
CA LYS A 411 30.03 2.47 5.36
C LYS A 411 28.88 2.16 4.41
N GLN A 412 28.25 0.98 4.53
CA GLN A 412 27.04 0.64 3.79
C GLN A 412 25.92 1.62 4.12
N LYS A 413 25.69 1.90 5.41
CA LYS A 413 24.69 2.87 5.83
C LYS A 413 24.97 4.25 5.24
N ALA A 414 26.24 4.67 5.18
CA ALA A 414 26.63 5.93 4.55
C ALA A 414 26.47 5.95 3.03
N LEU A 415 26.65 4.83 2.32
CA LEU A 415 26.36 4.74 0.89
C LEU A 415 24.86 4.77 0.61
N TRP A 416 24.07 4.05 1.42
CA TRP A 416 22.63 3.95 1.25
C TRP A 416 21.87 5.18 1.75
N SER A 417 22.48 6.00 2.63
CA SER A 417 21.83 7.20 3.15
C SER A 417 21.46 8.18 2.03
N ALA A 418 22.25 8.26 0.95
CA ALA A 418 21.90 9.06 -0.22
C ALA A 418 20.52 8.69 -0.79
N ARG A 419 20.21 7.40 -0.87
CA ARG A 419 18.91 6.91 -1.34
C ARG A 419 17.78 7.19 -0.35
N LYS A 420 18.04 7.08 0.96
CA LYS A 420 17.02 7.32 2.00
C LYS A 420 16.68 8.79 2.18
N GLU A 421 17.68 9.67 2.07
CA GLU A 421 17.52 11.12 2.23
C GLU A 421 17.06 11.82 0.96
N ALA A 422 16.94 11.10 -0.17
CA ALA A 422 16.59 11.66 -1.47
C ALA A 422 15.30 12.49 -1.45
N LEU A 423 14.21 11.91 -0.95
CA LEU A 423 12.91 12.59 -0.86
C LEU A 423 12.99 13.80 0.07
N TRP A 424 13.55 13.62 1.27
CA TRP A 424 13.70 14.71 2.25
C TRP A 424 14.57 15.86 1.74
N SER A 425 15.60 15.55 0.94
CA SER A 425 16.47 16.56 0.33
C SER A 425 15.75 17.37 -0.74
N MET A 426 14.91 16.71 -1.57
CA MET A 426 14.06 17.42 -2.54
C MET A 426 13.05 18.32 -1.85
N MET A 427 12.46 17.85 -0.76
CA MET A 427 11.47 18.63 -0.01
C MET A 427 12.09 19.79 0.75
N ALA A 428 13.31 19.64 1.25
CA ALA A 428 14.03 20.73 1.92
C ALA A 428 14.48 21.83 0.94
N LEU A 429 14.49 21.57 -0.38
CA LEU A 429 14.69 22.59 -1.41
C LEU A 429 13.43 23.40 -1.74
N ARG A 430 12.26 22.97 -1.25
CA ARG A 430 11.00 23.68 -1.43
C ARG A 430 11.14 25.09 -0.84
N GLU A 431 10.97 26.11 -1.68
CA GLU A 431 10.81 27.49 -1.21
C GLU A 431 9.46 27.63 -0.48
N THR A 432 9.29 28.64 0.38
CA THR A 432 8.12 28.77 1.28
C THR A 432 6.76 28.71 0.57
N ASP A 433 6.70 29.08 -0.72
CA ASP A 433 5.48 29.07 -1.54
C ASP A 433 5.46 27.99 -2.64
N GLY A 434 6.51 27.15 -2.74
CA GLY A 434 6.57 26.07 -3.72
C GLY A 434 5.65 24.90 -3.36
N HIS A 435 5.34 24.02 -4.32
CA HIS A 435 4.61 22.78 -4.14
C HIS A 435 5.45 21.59 -4.63
N VAL A 436 5.18 20.39 -4.11
CA VAL A 436 5.84 19.15 -4.50
C VAL A 436 4.77 18.20 -5.05
N TRP A 437 4.96 17.71 -6.27
CA TRP A 437 4.16 16.62 -6.82
C TRP A 437 5.03 15.37 -6.87
N SER A 438 4.67 14.34 -6.09
CA SER A 438 5.30 13.03 -6.17
C SER A 438 4.35 12.08 -6.89
N THR A 439 4.82 11.48 -7.97
CA THR A 439 4.05 10.53 -8.77
C THR A 439 4.90 9.30 -9.10
N ASP A 440 4.25 8.22 -9.47
CA ASP A 440 4.85 6.90 -9.67
C ASP A 440 4.12 6.14 -10.79
N VAL A 441 4.89 5.48 -11.65
CA VAL A 441 4.39 4.62 -12.75
C VAL A 441 5.29 3.40 -12.91
N ALA A 442 4.67 2.28 -13.30
CA ALA A 442 5.39 1.04 -13.55
C ALA A 442 5.06 0.54 -14.95
N VAL A 443 6.07 0.03 -15.63
CA VAL A 443 5.96 -0.54 -16.98
C VAL A 443 6.71 -1.87 -17.04
N PRO A 444 6.39 -2.73 -18.02
CA PRO A 444 7.18 -3.93 -18.25
C PRO A 444 8.67 -3.60 -18.34
N LEU A 445 9.53 -4.43 -17.73
CA LEU A 445 10.98 -4.20 -17.60
C LEU A 445 11.66 -3.82 -18.94
N SER A 446 11.15 -4.27 -20.08
CA SER A 446 11.67 -3.93 -21.40
C SER A 446 11.49 -2.47 -21.82
N ARG A 447 10.52 -1.74 -21.25
CA ARG A 447 10.16 -0.37 -21.65
C ARG A 447 10.57 0.70 -20.64
N VAL A 448 11.04 0.32 -19.45
CA VAL A 448 11.35 1.26 -18.35
C VAL A 448 12.41 2.28 -18.75
N SER A 449 13.47 1.85 -19.44
CA SER A 449 14.54 2.74 -19.88
C SER A 449 14.09 3.75 -20.95
N GLU A 450 13.09 3.39 -21.76
CA GLU A 450 12.49 4.27 -22.76
C GLU A 450 11.60 5.33 -22.09
N LEU A 451 10.72 4.90 -21.18
CA LEU A 451 9.82 5.81 -20.49
C LEU A 451 10.58 6.85 -19.67
N ILE A 452 11.60 6.44 -18.90
CA ILE A 452 12.44 7.36 -18.13
C ILE A 452 13.15 8.41 -19.02
N ASP A 453 13.65 8.01 -20.18
CA ASP A 453 14.32 8.90 -21.14
C ASP A 453 13.34 9.93 -21.73
N ILE A 454 12.08 9.53 -21.96
CA ILE A 454 11.03 10.44 -22.44
C ILE A 454 10.58 11.40 -21.33
N SER A 455 10.23 10.89 -20.14
CA SER A 455 9.81 11.72 -18.99
C SER A 455 10.87 12.77 -18.66
N LYS A 456 12.15 12.39 -18.68
CA LYS A 456 13.24 13.33 -18.41
C LYS A 456 13.33 14.44 -19.47
N ARG A 457 13.09 14.15 -20.75
CA ARG A 457 13.09 15.16 -21.81
C ARG A 457 11.92 16.12 -21.66
N GLU A 458 10.73 15.60 -21.36
CA GLU A 458 9.53 16.43 -21.17
C GLU A 458 9.72 17.41 -20.00
N LEU A 459 10.30 16.95 -18.87
CA LEU A 459 10.68 17.83 -17.76
C LEU A 459 11.60 18.99 -18.19
N VAL A 460 12.63 18.68 -18.98
CA VAL A 460 13.60 19.69 -19.45
C VAL A 460 12.98 20.64 -20.46
N GLU A 461 12.13 20.14 -21.38
CA GLU A 461 11.44 20.93 -22.39
C GLU A 461 10.44 21.91 -21.76
N LEU A 462 9.75 21.50 -20.69
CA LEU A 462 8.83 22.34 -19.92
C LEU A 462 9.56 23.26 -18.93
N GLY A 463 10.88 23.10 -18.74
CA GLY A 463 11.65 23.87 -17.77
C GLY A 463 11.26 23.59 -16.32
N LEU A 464 10.66 22.42 -16.06
CA LEU A 464 10.23 21.99 -14.72
C LEU A 464 11.42 21.41 -13.94
N PHE A 465 11.51 21.77 -12.66
CA PHE A 465 12.54 21.20 -11.79
C PHE A 465 12.04 19.85 -11.22
N GLY A 466 12.31 18.79 -11.98
CA GLY A 466 11.97 17.41 -11.62
C GLY A 466 13.18 16.51 -11.44
N SER A 467 13.03 15.53 -10.56
CA SER A 467 14.02 14.48 -10.35
C SER A 467 13.40 13.10 -10.50
N ILE A 468 14.20 12.15 -10.99
CA ILE A 468 13.82 10.75 -11.16
C ILE A 468 14.52 9.89 -10.12
N LEU A 469 13.72 9.08 -9.45
CA LEU A 469 14.11 8.10 -8.44
C LEU A 469 13.36 6.82 -8.78
N GLY A 470 13.93 5.62 -8.70
CA GLY A 470 13.11 4.44 -8.99
C GLY A 470 13.59 3.11 -8.46
N HIS A 471 12.62 2.27 -8.12
CA HIS A 471 12.79 0.84 -7.89
C HIS A 471 12.89 0.10 -9.24
N ILE A 472 13.97 0.39 -9.99
CA ILE A 472 14.13 -0.07 -11.37
C ILE A 472 14.11 -1.61 -11.49
N GLY A 473 14.45 -2.32 -10.41
CA GLY A 473 14.42 -3.78 -10.37
C GLY A 473 13.03 -4.37 -10.58
N ASP A 474 11.98 -3.65 -10.19
CA ASP A 474 10.57 -4.07 -10.32
C ASP A 474 9.86 -3.33 -11.46
N GLY A 475 10.58 -2.51 -12.22
CA GLY A 475 10.05 -1.72 -13.33
C GLY A 475 9.28 -0.47 -12.90
N ASN A 476 9.42 -0.08 -11.63
CA ASN A 476 8.86 1.14 -11.05
C ASN A 476 9.87 2.29 -11.13
N PHE A 477 9.37 3.48 -11.40
CA PHE A 477 10.06 4.72 -11.04
C PHE A 477 9.08 5.79 -10.57
N HIS A 478 9.64 6.73 -9.85
CA HIS A 478 9.01 7.90 -9.29
C HIS A 478 9.58 9.15 -9.95
N GLU A 479 8.70 10.12 -10.11
CA GLU A 479 9.04 11.47 -10.51
C GLU A 479 8.61 12.42 -9.40
N THR A 480 9.54 13.25 -8.94
CA THR A 480 9.26 14.27 -7.94
C THR A 480 9.54 15.64 -8.54
N ILE A 481 8.48 16.45 -8.69
CA ILE A 481 8.49 17.73 -9.39
C ILE A 481 8.24 18.85 -8.37
N LEU A 482 9.12 19.84 -8.35
CA LEU A 482 8.94 21.08 -7.60
C LEU A 482 8.37 22.14 -8.53
N PHE A 483 7.30 22.82 -8.12
CA PHE A 483 6.60 23.78 -8.95
C PHE A 483 5.90 24.86 -8.12
N ASP A 484 5.68 26.03 -8.73
CA ASP A 484 4.85 27.09 -8.15
C ASP A 484 3.38 26.89 -8.54
N GLU A 485 2.44 27.44 -7.77
CA GLU A 485 1.00 27.31 -8.04
C GLU A 485 0.60 27.75 -9.47
N LYS A 486 1.33 28.70 -10.06
CA LYS A 486 1.12 29.15 -11.45
C LYS A 486 1.42 28.06 -12.50
N GLN A 487 2.32 27.15 -12.18
CA GLN A 487 2.75 26.05 -13.05
C GLN A 487 1.96 24.76 -12.80
N ARG A 488 1.02 24.75 -11.82
CA ARG A 488 0.24 23.55 -11.44
C ARG A 488 -0.35 22.84 -12.64
N LYS A 489 -0.98 23.59 -13.56
CA LYS A 489 -1.61 23.00 -14.74
C LYS A 489 -0.62 22.35 -15.71
N GLU A 490 0.55 22.96 -15.90
CA GLU A 490 1.60 22.39 -16.77
C GLU A 490 2.19 21.11 -16.17
N VAL A 491 2.33 21.06 -14.85
CA VAL A 491 2.75 19.87 -14.11
C VAL A 491 1.70 18.78 -14.18
N GLU A 492 0.43 19.11 -13.97
CA GLU A 492 -0.70 18.18 -14.10
C GLU A 492 -0.72 17.56 -15.51
N ASP A 493 -0.66 18.37 -16.57
CA ASP A 493 -0.58 17.89 -17.95
C ASP A 493 0.64 16.99 -18.20
N CYS A 494 1.79 17.29 -17.58
CA CYS A 494 3.01 16.47 -17.68
C CYS A 494 2.82 15.10 -17.01
N VAL A 495 2.29 15.09 -15.78
CA VAL A 495 2.00 13.86 -15.04
C VAL A 495 0.97 13.01 -15.77
N HIS A 496 -0.09 13.62 -16.30
CA HIS A 496 -1.15 12.92 -17.04
C HIS A 496 -0.58 12.24 -18.29
N LYS A 497 0.27 12.94 -19.05
CA LYS A 497 0.97 12.37 -20.21
C LYS A 497 1.88 11.21 -19.82
N MET A 498 2.61 11.33 -18.72
CA MET A 498 3.46 10.25 -18.23
C MET A 498 2.62 9.00 -17.90
N VAL A 499 1.51 9.18 -17.18
CA VAL A 499 0.62 8.09 -16.78
C VAL A 499 -0.06 7.43 -17.98
N SER A 500 -0.67 8.19 -18.89
CA SER A 500 -1.29 7.62 -20.09
C SER A 500 -0.27 6.89 -20.95
N ARG A 501 0.97 7.41 -21.09
CA ARG A 501 2.04 6.71 -21.82
C ARG A 501 2.46 5.41 -21.13
N ALA A 502 2.50 5.37 -19.80
CA ALA A 502 2.78 4.14 -19.08
C ALA A 502 1.70 3.09 -19.37
N ILE A 503 0.42 3.47 -19.39
CA ILE A 503 -0.70 2.60 -19.76
C ILE A 503 -0.58 2.11 -21.21
N GLU A 504 -0.27 3.00 -22.16
CA GLU A 504 -0.02 2.65 -23.57
C GLU A 504 1.13 1.64 -23.75
N MET A 505 2.11 1.64 -22.84
CA MET A 505 3.23 0.70 -22.80
C MET A 505 2.93 -0.60 -22.04
N GLU A 506 1.64 -0.94 -21.85
CA GLU A 506 1.18 -2.11 -21.06
C GLU A 506 1.60 -2.04 -19.58
N GLY A 507 1.82 -0.83 -19.08
CA GLY A 507 2.11 -0.54 -17.68
C GLY A 507 0.87 -0.26 -16.85
N THR A 508 1.07 0.39 -15.72
CA THR A 508 0.04 0.71 -14.74
C THR A 508 0.14 2.17 -14.30
N CYS A 509 -1.02 2.78 -14.04
CA CYS A 509 -1.14 4.18 -13.62
C CYS A 509 -0.63 4.41 -12.19
N THR A 510 -0.61 3.36 -11.39
CA THR A 510 -0.03 3.35 -10.04
C THR A 510 0.91 2.16 -9.97
N THR A 511 2.06 2.26 -9.33
CA THR A 511 2.97 1.11 -9.25
C THR A 511 2.51 0.03 -8.28
N GLY A 512 1.30 0.17 -7.74
CA GLY A 512 0.80 -0.65 -6.63
C GLY A 512 1.45 -0.30 -5.28
N GLU A 513 2.27 0.74 -5.22
CA GLU A 513 2.98 1.17 -4.01
C GLU A 513 2.25 2.29 -3.27
N HIS A 514 1.83 3.30 -4.03
CA HIS A 514 1.17 4.48 -3.51
C HIS A 514 -0.36 4.34 -3.47
N GLY A 515 -0.97 3.54 -4.36
CA GLY A 515 -2.42 3.40 -4.48
C GLY A 515 -3.04 4.37 -5.49
N VAL A 516 -4.37 4.30 -5.64
CA VAL A 516 -5.18 5.15 -6.53
C VAL A 516 -5.67 6.39 -5.79
N GLY A 517 -6.16 6.21 -4.56
CA GLY A 517 -6.65 7.28 -3.71
C GLY A 517 -7.68 8.17 -4.41
N LEU A 518 -7.42 9.49 -4.35
CA LEU A 518 -8.17 10.50 -5.10
C LEU A 518 -7.48 10.91 -6.39
N GLY A 519 -6.14 10.91 -6.39
CA GLY A 519 -5.33 11.49 -7.47
C GLY A 519 -5.39 10.74 -8.78
N LYS A 520 -5.54 9.42 -8.74
CA LYS A 520 -5.39 8.59 -9.94
C LYS A 520 -6.67 7.88 -10.38
N LYS A 521 -7.82 8.31 -9.86
CA LYS A 521 -9.13 7.71 -10.14
C LYS A 521 -9.44 7.66 -11.64
N GLU A 522 -9.15 8.73 -12.37
CA GLU A 522 -9.40 8.80 -13.81
C GLU A 522 -8.54 7.81 -14.60
N PHE A 523 -7.27 7.68 -14.23
CA PHE A 523 -6.33 6.76 -14.89
C PHE A 523 -6.62 5.30 -14.59
N LEU A 524 -7.18 4.98 -13.43
CA LEU A 524 -7.61 3.62 -13.13
C LEU A 524 -8.62 3.12 -14.18
N ARG A 525 -9.56 3.99 -14.59
CA ARG A 525 -10.54 3.67 -15.62
C ARG A 525 -9.91 3.45 -16.98
N GLU A 526 -8.88 4.21 -17.31
CA GLU A 526 -8.09 4.02 -18.54
C GLU A 526 -7.31 2.69 -18.52
N GLU A 527 -6.71 2.33 -17.37
CA GLU A 527 -5.90 1.11 -17.21
C GLU A 527 -6.73 -0.18 -17.24
N VAL A 528 -7.73 -0.31 -16.37
CA VAL A 528 -8.46 -1.57 -16.20
C VAL A 528 -9.74 -1.63 -17.05
N GLY A 529 -10.24 -0.48 -17.50
CA GLY A 529 -11.49 -0.37 -18.25
C GLY A 529 -12.75 -0.49 -17.39
N ASP A 530 -13.90 -0.29 -18.04
CA ASP A 530 -15.19 -0.22 -17.36
C ASP A 530 -15.62 -1.55 -16.71
N VAL A 531 -15.33 -2.70 -17.34
CA VAL A 531 -15.83 -4.00 -16.87
C VAL A 531 -15.22 -4.38 -15.51
N PRO A 532 -13.89 -4.32 -15.31
CA PRO A 532 -13.30 -4.56 -13.99
C PRO A 532 -13.79 -3.57 -12.93
N ILE A 533 -13.96 -2.28 -13.27
CA ILE A 533 -14.52 -1.30 -12.33
C ILE A 533 -15.93 -1.69 -11.89
N HIS A 534 -16.80 -2.13 -12.80
CA HIS A 534 -18.14 -2.61 -12.42
C HIS A 534 -18.07 -3.80 -11.44
N VAL A 535 -17.13 -4.72 -11.61
CA VAL A 535 -16.91 -5.83 -10.68
C VAL A 535 -16.41 -5.32 -9.33
N MET A 536 -15.45 -4.38 -9.30
CA MET A 536 -14.97 -3.77 -8.06
C MET A 536 -16.10 -3.06 -7.31
N ARG A 537 -16.97 -2.32 -8.02
CA ARG A 537 -18.18 -1.70 -7.46
C ARG A 537 -19.16 -2.72 -6.89
N ALA A 538 -19.35 -3.86 -7.56
CA ALA A 538 -20.23 -4.93 -7.07
C ALA A 538 -19.70 -5.54 -5.77
N ILE A 539 -18.39 -5.76 -5.67
CA ILE A 539 -17.73 -6.22 -4.44
C ILE A 539 -17.89 -5.18 -3.33
N LYS A 540 -17.57 -3.91 -3.61
CA LYS A 540 -17.73 -2.80 -2.68
C LYS A 540 -19.17 -2.71 -2.17
N THR A 541 -20.15 -2.77 -3.05
CA THR A 541 -21.58 -2.73 -2.68
C THR A 541 -22.00 -3.95 -1.86
N SER A 542 -21.36 -5.10 -2.05
CA SER A 542 -21.65 -6.31 -1.27
C SER A 542 -21.11 -6.25 0.16
N LEU A 543 -19.94 -5.64 0.36
CA LEU A 543 -19.29 -5.51 1.68
C LEU A 543 -19.65 -4.20 2.41
N ASP A 544 -20.06 -3.19 1.66
CA ASP A 544 -20.45 -1.87 2.13
C ASP A 544 -21.64 -1.33 1.30
N PRO A 545 -22.86 -1.80 1.57
CA PRO A 545 -24.05 -1.43 0.81
C PRO A 545 -24.40 0.05 0.92
N LEU A 546 -23.98 0.71 2.01
CA LEU A 546 -24.21 2.13 2.27
C LEU A 546 -23.07 3.03 1.77
N TRP A 547 -21.98 2.44 1.26
CA TRP A 547 -20.80 3.16 0.76
C TRP A 547 -20.17 4.08 1.83
N LEU A 548 -20.13 3.63 3.08
CA LEU A 548 -19.61 4.42 4.21
C LEU A 548 -18.09 4.34 4.35
N MET A 549 -17.46 3.25 3.90
CA MET A 549 -16.03 3.02 4.07
C MET A 549 -15.23 3.79 3.01
N ASN A 550 -14.49 4.81 3.44
CA ASN A 550 -13.64 5.67 2.62
C ASN A 550 -14.27 6.09 1.26
N PRO A 551 -15.44 6.78 1.26
CA PRO A 551 -16.14 7.12 0.03
C PRO A 551 -15.38 8.10 -0.86
N GLY A 552 -15.56 7.93 -2.16
CA GLY A 552 -14.99 8.77 -3.22
C GLY A 552 -13.56 8.44 -3.60
N LYS A 553 -12.98 7.34 -3.08
CA LYS A 553 -11.60 6.90 -3.37
C LYS A 553 -11.64 5.67 -4.26
N ILE A 554 -10.61 5.49 -5.08
CA ILE A 554 -10.48 4.46 -6.13
C ILE A 554 -11.51 4.62 -7.27
N PHE A 555 -12.80 4.68 -6.96
CA PHE A 555 -13.90 4.92 -7.91
C PHE A 555 -15.13 5.48 -7.20
N ASP A 556 -15.99 6.17 -7.95
CA ASP A 556 -17.25 6.69 -7.42
C ASP A 556 -18.40 5.68 -7.52
N ARG A 557 -19.44 5.90 -6.71
CA ARG A 557 -20.63 5.03 -6.62
C ARG A 557 -21.46 5.06 -7.89
N ARG A 558 -21.57 6.23 -8.52
CA ARG A 558 -22.29 6.47 -9.77
C ARG A 558 -21.34 7.28 -10.65
N ASP A 559 -21.01 6.75 -11.81
CA ASP A 559 -20.39 7.49 -12.92
C ASP A 559 -21.45 7.76 -13.98
#